data_AF-A0A915ZK59-F1
#
_entry.id   AF-A0A915ZK59-F1
#
_cell.length_a   1.000
_cell.length_b   1.000
_cell.length_c   1.000
_cell.angle_alpha   90.00
_cell.angle_beta   90.00
_cell.angle_gamma   90.00
#
_symmetry.space_group_name_H-M   'P 1'
#
loop_
_entity.id
_entity.type
_entity.pdbx_description
1 polymer ?
#
loop_
_entity_poly.entity_id
_entity_poly.type
_entity_poly.pdbx_seq_one_letter_code
_entity_poly.pdbx_strand_id
1 'polypeptide(L)'
;MTPVQVENWVRYSDCVINDTTHKTNRYGMALLLVVGFNNDRCNVLLAQALLLDENFESHVWMFTQLTKSTGNDYQAFLTAFYSCRNCIVENVFEQWFNNLLQNYPNAKTYLEFIYKTKMYWAHCYTKFKFTGGMIASSRVESVNGCLKRLLHNSNIPLCDLIAEIQRLLDLQDKENEYNFWRLSIPTIRHQKNSNFLFSKIDQILQHYLTPTMLKMHRNEMN
;
A
#
# COMPACT_ATOMS: atom_id res chain seq x y z
N MET A 1 -17.24 -20.57 -12.42
CA MET A 1 -17.74 -19.44 -11.62
C MET A 1 -19.11 -19.05 -12.14
N THR A 2 -20.03 -18.66 -11.26
CA THR A 2 -21.31 -18.04 -11.66
C THR A 2 -21.10 -16.57 -12.06
N PRO A 3 -22.04 -15.91 -12.76
CA PRO A 3 -21.91 -14.48 -13.08
C PRO A 3 -21.68 -13.59 -11.85
N VAL A 4 -22.40 -13.87 -10.75
CA VAL A 4 -22.25 -13.16 -9.45
C VAL A 4 -20.85 -13.35 -8.88
N GLN A 5 -20.26 -14.53 -9.03
CA GLN A 5 -18.89 -14.80 -8.58
C GLN A 5 -17.84 -14.04 -9.39
N VAL A 6 -18.05 -13.88 -10.70
CA VAL A 6 -17.17 -13.06 -11.54
C VAL A 6 -17.25 -11.59 -11.12
N GLU A 7 -18.45 -11.05 -10.89
CA GLU A 7 -18.63 -9.68 -10.40
C GLU A 7 -17.97 -9.47 -9.02
N ASN A 8 -18.19 -10.40 -8.09
CA ASN A 8 -17.57 -10.34 -6.77
C ASN A 8 -16.05 -10.49 -6.83
N TRP A 9 -15.53 -11.32 -7.74
CA TRP A 9 -14.09 -11.46 -7.95
C TRP A 9 -13.48 -10.12 -8.36
N VAL A 10 -14.08 -9.42 -9.32
CA VAL A 10 -13.59 -8.11 -9.78
C VAL A 10 -13.61 -7.07 -8.65
N ARG A 11 -14.55 -7.16 -7.69
CA ARG A 11 -14.71 -6.18 -6.62
C ARG A 11 -13.90 -6.47 -5.35
N TYR A 12 -13.69 -7.73 -5.01
CA TYR A 12 -13.24 -8.14 -3.67
C TYR A 12 -12.04 -9.10 -3.68
N SER A 13 -11.35 -9.28 -4.81
CA SER A 13 -10.19 -10.19 -4.91
C SER A 13 -8.86 -9.62 -4.38
N ASP A 14 -8.87 -8.41 -3.81
CA ASP A 14 -7.67 -7.79 -3.21
C ASP A 14 -7.12 -8.62 -2.03
N CYS A 15 -8.00 -9.32 -1.31
CA CYS A 15 -7.63 -10.23 -0.23
C CYS A 15 -8.53 -11.47 -0.30
N VAL A 16 -7.91 -12.63 -0.54
CA VAL A 16 -8.62 -13.91 -0.65
C VAL A 16 -8.04 -14.93 0.30
N ILE A 17 -8.93 -15.69 0.93
CA ILE A 17 -8.63 -16.88 1.70
C ILE A 17 -8.96 -18.08 0.83
N ASN A 18 -7.96 -18.94 0.65
CA ASN A 18 -8.14 -20.22 -0.02
C ASN A 18 -8.20 -21.31 1.06
N ASP A 19 -9.26 -22.10 1.06
CA ASP A 19 -9.41 -23.26 1.92
C ASP A 19 -9.71 -24.50 1.06
N THR A 20 -9.03 -25.60 1.34
CA THR A 20 -9.21 -26.86 0.61
C THR A 20 -9.63 -27.93 1.58
N THR A 21 -10.83 -28.49 1.38
CA THR A 21 -11.33 -29.55 2.24
C THR A 21 -10.68 -30.88 1.90
N HIS A 22 -10.37 -31.66 2.93
CA HIS A 22 -9.92 -33.04 2.75
C HIS A 22 -10.96 -33.86 1.97
N LYS A 23 -10.45 -34.78 1.13
CA LYS A 23 -11.13 -35.69 0.19
C LYS A 23 -12.17 -36.63 0.83
N THR A 24 -13.20 -36.05 1.44
CA THR A 24 -14.21 -36.74 2.26
C THR A 24 -15.48 -37.08 1.48
N ASN A 25 -15.61 -36.59 0.24
CA ASN A 25 -16.74 -36.95 -0.61
C ASN A 25 -16.57 -38.36 -1.21
N ARG A 26 -17.69 -38.96 -1.63
CA ARG A 26 -17.74 -40.33 -2.21
C ARG A 26 -16.88 -40.54 -3.47
N TYR A 27 -16.36 -39.45 -4.04
CA TYR A 27 -15.53 -39.44 -5.24
C TYR A 27 -14.05 -39.26 -4.93
N GLY A 28 -13.67 -39.09 -3.65
CA GLY A 28 -12.29 -38.85 -3.25
C GLY A 28 -11.71 -37.54 -3.80
N MET A 29 -12.56 -36.54 -4.10
CA MET A 29 -12.14 -35.24 -4.62
C MET A 29 -12.01 -34.22 -3.50
N ALA A 30 -11.07 -33.29 -3.60
CA ALA A 30 -10.94 -32.16 -2.68
C ALA A 30 -11.80 -30.99 -3.18
N LEU A 31 -12.51 -30.32 -2.28
CA LEU A 31 -13.23 -29.08 -2.62
C LEU A 31 -12.38 -27.89 -2.22
N LEU A 32 -11.98 -27.09 -3.20
CA LEU A 32 -11.27 -25.84 -3.00
C LEU A 32 -12.26 -24.68 -3.04
N LEU A 33 -12.21 -23.83 -2.03
CA LEU A 33 -13.03 -22.62 -1.89
C LEU A 33 -12.13 -21.39 -1.85
N VAL A 34 -12.44 -20.40 -2.70
CA VAL A 34 -11.80 -19.09 -2.66
C VAL A 34 -12.81 -18.09 -2.12
N VAL A 35 -12.54 -17.58 -0.93
CA VAL A 35 -13.43 -16.70 -0.16
C VAL A 35 -12.77 -15.34 0.01
N GLY A 36 -13.50 -14.27 -0.28
CA GLY A 36 -13.10 -12.90 0.01
C GLY A 36 -14.03 -12.26 1.03
N PHE A 37 -13.85 -10.96 1.24
CA PHE A 37 -14.67 -10.16 2.14
C PHE A 37 -15.27 -8.98 1.39
N ASN A 38 -16.57 -8.73 1.59
CA ASN A 38 -17.18 -7.51 1.07
C ASN A 38 -16.92 -6.31 2.01
N ASN A 39 -17.42 -5.13 1.62
CA ASN A 39 -17.29 -3.89 2.40
C ASN A 39 -17.92 -3.99 3.80
N ASP A 40 -18.91 -4.86 3.98
CA ASP A 40 -19.59 -5.11 5.26
C ASP A 40 -18.87 -6.17 6.11
N ARG A 41 -17.68 -6.62 5.69
CA ARG A 41 -16.86 -7.67 6.33
C ARG A 41 -17.53 -9.05 6.35
N CYS A 42 -18.52 -9.27 5.48
CA CYS A 42 -19.14 -10.57 5.28
C CYS A 42 -18.31 -11.41 4.31
N ASN A 43 -18.22 -12.71 4.60
CA ASN A 43 -17.58 -13.68 3.72
C ASN A 43 -18.35 -13.78 2.39
N VAL A 44 -17.64 -13.65 1.28
CA VAL A 44 -18.20 -13.82 -0.06
C VAL A 44 -17.45 -14.92 -0.76
N LEU A 45 -18.17 -15.94 -1.24
CA LEU A 45 -17.58 -17.00 -2.05
C LEU A 45 -17.26 -16.45 -3.44
N LEU A 46 -15.98 -16.30 -3.75
CA LEU A 46 -15.49 -15.74 -5.01
C LEU A 46 -15.32 -16.81 -6.07
N ALA A 47 -14.84 -18.00 -5.72
CA ALA A 47 -14.73 -19.13 -6.63
C ALA A 47 -14.79 -20.46 -5.87
N GLN A 48 -15.11 -21.53 -6.59
CA GLN A 48 -14.99 -22.89 -6.09
C GLN A 48 -14.49 -23.83 -7.19
N ALA A 49 -13.76 -24.88 -6.80
CA ALA A 49 -13.31 -25.93 -7.71
C ALA A 49 -13.31 -27.29 -7.01
N LEU A 50 -13.66 -28.34 -7.76
CA LEU A 50 -13.44 -29.72 -7.33
C LEU A 50 -12.13 -30.21 -7.96
N LEU A 51 -11.18 -30.61 -7.12
CA LEU A 51 -9.86 -31.10 -7.52
C LEU A 51 -9.78 -32.61 -7.32
N LEU A 52 -9.12 -33.31 -8.24
CA LEU A 52 -8.84 -34.74 -8.10
C LEU A 52 -7.82 -35.00 -6.98
N ASP A 53 -6.89 -34.07 -6.79
CA ASP A 53 -5.89 -34.10 -5.74
C ASP A 53 -5.45 -32.69 -5.30
N GLU A 54 -4.76 -32.65 -4.17
CA GLU A 54 -4.26 -31.42 -3.55
C GLU A 54 -2.83 -31.11 -4.05
N ASN A 55 -2.42 -31.67 -5.19
CA ASN A 55 -1.08 -31.49 -5.71
C ASN A 55 -0.90 -30.10 -6.33
N PHE A 56 0.36 -29.72 -6.56
CA PHE A 56 0.70 -28.43 -7.15
C PHE A 56 0.05 -28.19 -8.52
N GLU A 57 0.06 -29.19 -9.40
CA GLU A 57 -0.46 -29.08 -10.78
C GLU A 57 -1.98 -28.82 -10.81
N SER A 58 -2.75 -29.48 -9.95
CA SER A 58 -4.19 -29.29 -9.80
C SER A 58 -4.53 -27.87 -9.36
N HIS A 59 -3.71 -27.29 -8.48
CA HIS A 59 -3.85 -25.89 -8.09
C HIS A 59 -3.50 -24.93 -9.22
N VAL A 60 -2.39 -25.15 -9.94
CA VAL A 60 -2.01 -24.35 -11.11
C VAL A 60 -3.11 -24.35 -12.16
N TRP A 61 -3.67 -25.53 -12.46
CA TRP A 61 -4.79 -25.67 -13.38
C TRP A 61 -5.99 -24.85 -12.92
N MET A 62 -6.37 -24.93 -11.63
CA MET A 62 -7.51 -24.20 -11.07
C MET A 62 -7.35 -22.68 -11.22
N PHE A 63 -6.20 -22.14 -10.81
CA PHE A 63 -5.93 -20.69 -10.95
C PHE A 63 -5.89 -20.25 -12.41
N THR A 64 -5.45 -21.13 -13.32
CA THR A 64 -5.53 -20.88 -14.77
C THR A 64 -6.98 -20.78 -15.25
N GLN A 65 -7.87 -21.67 -14.79
CA GLN A 65 -9.29 -21.61 -15.13
C GLN A 65 -9.97 -20.37 -14.54
N LEU A 66 -9.59 -20.00 -13.32
CA LEU A 66 -10.10 -18.82 -12.66
C LEU A 66 -9.77 -17.56 -13.47
N THR A 67 -8.51 -17.42 -13.89
CA THR A 67 -8.05 -16.32 -14.75
C THR A 67 -8.83 -16.24 -16.07
N LYS A 68 -9.09 -17.39 -16.72
CA LYS A 68 -9.89 -17.46 -17.95
C LYS A 68 -11.34 -17.03 -17.71
N SER A 69 -11.90 -17.38 -16.54
CA SER A 69 -13.29 -17.11 -16.17
C SER A 69 -13.55 -15.64 -15.81
N THR A 70 -12.54 -14.96 -15.29
CA THR A 70 -12.61 -13.53 -14.91
C THR A 70 -12.27 -12.58 -16.06
N GLY A 71 -11.98 -13.13 -17.24
CA GLY A 71 -11.59 -12.39 -18.44
C GLY A 71 -10.10 -12.03 -18.44
N ASN A 72 -9.45 -12.27 -19.59
CA ASN A 72 -8.07 -11.84 -19.82
C ASN A 72 -7.93 -10.31 -19.81
N ASP A 73 -9.03 -9.57 -19.97
CA ASP A 73 -9.02 -8.11 -20.02
C ASP A 73 -8.58 -7.48 -18.69
N TYR A 74 -8.91 -8.08 -17.55
CA TYR A 74 -8.48 -7.57 -16.23
C TYR A 74 -6.98 -7.80 -16.01
N GLN A 75 -6.45 -8.97 -16.38
CA GLN A 75 -5.01 -9.23 -16.30
C GLN A 75 -4.21 -8.39 -17.30
N ALA A 76 -4.72 -8.22 -18.52
CA ALA A 76 -4.14 -7.32 -19.51
C ALA A 76 -4.15 -5.87 -19.01
N PHE A 77 -5.26 -5.43 -18.41
CA PHE A 77 -5.37 -4.12 -17.76
C PHE A 77 -4.35 -3.95 -16.64
N LEU A 78 -4.26 -4.90 -15.70
CA LEU A 78 -3.29 -4.83 -14.59
C LEU A 78 -1.85 -4.76 -15.11
N THR A 79 -1.52 -5.59 -16.10
CA THR A 79 -0.18 -5.59 -16.72
C THR A 79 0.13 -4.24 -17.37
N ALA A 80 -0.81 -3.68 -18.13
CA ALA A 80 -0.67 -2.37 -18.75
C ALA A 80 -0.62 -1.23 -17.72
N PHE A 81 -1.42 -1.32 -16.65
CA PHE A 81 -1.46 -0.36 -15.56
C PHE A 81 -0.15 -0.33 -14.77
N TYR A 82 0.39 -1.49 -14.38
CA TYR A 82 1.67 -1.55 -13.68
C TYR A 82 2.84 -1.09 -14.55
N SER A 83 2.80 -1.41 -15.84
CA SER A 83 3.78 -0.90 -16.81
C SER A 83 3.73 0.63 -16.88
N CYS A 84 2.52 1.22 -16.94
CA CYS A 84 2.30 2.66 -16.88
C CYS A 84 2.79 3.26 -15.55
N ARG A 85 2.36 2.72 -14.41
CA ARG A 85 2.75 3.19 -13.07
C ARG A 85 4.26 3.25 -12.89
N ASN A 86 4.98 2.21 -13.33
CA ASN A 86 6.41 2.08 -13.12
C ASN A 86 7.26 2.85 -14.15
N CYS A 87 6.62 3.56 -15.09
CA CYS A 87 7.32 4.38 -16.08
C CYS A 87 8.10 5.51 -15.39
N ILE A 88 9.35 5.71 -15.81
CA ILE A 88 10.28 6.70 -15.23
C ILE A 88 10.18 8.05 -15.97
N VAL A 89 9.60 8.07 -17.17
CA VAL A 89 9.53 9.25 -18.04
C VAL A 89 8.11 9.80 -18.08
N GLU A 90 7.94 11.09 -17.76
CA GLU A 90 6.62 11.71 -17.65
C GLU A 90 5.82 11.70 -18.96
N ASN A 91 6.44 12.01 -20.10
CA ASN A 91 5.71 12.03 -21.38
C ASN A 91 5.21 10.63 -21.79
N VAL A 92 5.99 9.59 -21.53
CA VAL A 92 5.62 8.19 -21.81
C VAL A 92 4.51 7.74 -20.87
N PHE A 93 4.57 8.14 -19.59
CA PHE A 93 3.48 7.91 -18.63
C PHE A 93 2.17 8.51 -19.14
N GLU A 94 2.16 9.78 -19.56
CA GLU A 94 0.94 10.44 -20.05
C GLU A 94 0.39 9.75 -21.30
N GLN A 95 1.25 9.32 -22.22
CA GLN A 95 0.83 8.55 -23.39
C GLN A 95 0.22 7.19 -23.01
N TRP A 96 0.88 6.44 -22.13
CA TRP A 96 0.40 5.12 -21.71
C TRP A 96 -0.86 5.20 -20.86
N PHE A 97 -1.00 6.26 -20.05
CA PHE A 97 -2.20 6.51 -19.26
C PHE A 97 -3.39 6.88 -20.16
N ASN A 98 -3.16 7.68 -21.19
CA ASN A 98 -4.19 7.96 -22.21
C ASN A 98 -4.59 6.68 -22.97
N ASN A 99 -3.64 5.82 -23.31
CA ASN A 99 -3.93 4.52 -23.92
C ASN A 99 -4.75 3.62 -22.97
N LEU A 100 -4.49 3.65 -21.66
CA LEU A 100 -5.31 2.92 -20.67
C LEU A 100 -6.75 3.44 -20.63
N LEU A 101 -6.95 4.77 -20.68
CA LEU A 101 -8.28 5.38 -20.72
C LEU A 101 -9.07 5.00 -21.99
N GLN A 102 -8.39 4.82 -23.13
CA GLN A 102 -9.01 4.44 -24.40
C GLN A 102 -9.28 2.93 -24.50
N ASN A 103 -8.32 2.10 -24.09
CA ASN A 103 -8.40 0.65 -24.22
C ASN A 103 -9.32 0.01 -23.18
N TYR A 104 -9.55 0.68 -22.04
CA TYR A 104 -10.33 0.16 -20.92
C TYR A 104 -11.44 1.14 -20.48
N PRO A 105 -12.48 1.35 -21.32
CA PRO A 105 -13.53 2.33 -21.04
C PRO A 105 -14.31 2.05 -19.74
N ASN A 106 -14.43 0.77 -19.36
CA ASN A 106 -15.09 0.37 -18.11
C ASN A 106 -14.33 0.82 -16.85
N ALA A 107 -13.00 1.00 -16.95
CA ALA A 107 -12.16 1.46 -15.84
C ALA A 107 -11.94 2.99 -15.84
N LYS A 108 -12.49 3.70 -16.84
CA LYS A 108 -12.22 5.13 -17.08
C LYS A 108 -12.48 6.01 -15.85
N THR A 109 -13.63 5.84 -15.19
CA THR A 109 -13.99 6.62 -14.00
C THR A 109 -12.99 6.43 -12.85
N TYR A 110 -12.52 5.20 -12.65
CA TYR A 110 -11.49 4.89 -11.65
C TYR A 110 -10.13 5.49 -12.03
N LEU A 111 -9.71 5.31 -13.30
CA LEU A 111 -8.46 5.86 -13.81
C LEU A 111 -8.41 7.39 -13.69
N GLU A 112 -9.49 8.09 -14.05
CA GLU A 112 -9.61 9.53 -13.91
C GLU A 112 -9.52 9.99 -12.44
N PHE A 113 -10.05 9.19 -11.51
CA PHE A 113 -9.95 9.47 -10.08
C PHE A 113 -8.51 9.36 -9.58
N ILE A 114 -7.84 8.24 -9.84
CA ILE A 114 -6.45 8.02 -9.37
C ILE A 114 -5.46 8.93 -10.08
N TYR A 115 -5.74 9.39 -11.30
CA TYR A 115 -4.88 10.32 -12.02
C TYR A 115 -4.71 11.65 -11.28
N LYS A 116 -5.74 12.12 -10.55
CA LYS A 116 -5.67 13.33 -9.72
C LYS A 116 -4.58 13.23 -8.63
N THR A 117 -4.26 12.02 -8.18
CA THR A 117 -3.26 11.74 -7.16
C THR A 117 -1.96 11.14 -7.74
N LYS A 118 -1.72 11.26 -9.06
CA LYS A 118 -0.55 10.68 -9.76
C LYS A 118 0.81 11.04 -9.15
N MET A 119 0.90 12.21 -8.51
CA MET A 119 2.08 12.70 -7.79
C MET A 119 2.52 11.84 -6.58
N TYR A 120 1.71 10.86 -6.18
CA TYR A 120 1.96 9.99 -5.03
C TYR A 120 2.28 8.53 -5.40
N TRP A 121 1.87 8.06 -6.57
CA TRP A 121 1.95 6.64 -6.91
C TRP A 121 2.63 6.32 -8.25
N ALA A 122 2.70 7.28 -9.17
CA ALA A 122 3.37 7.11 -10.46
C ALA A 122 4.88 7.36 -10.33
N HIS A 123 5.68 6.47 -10.91
CA HIS A 123 7.12 6.43 -10.64
C HIS A 123 7.87 7.65 -11.20
N CYS A 124 7.48 8.13 -12.40
CA CYS A 124 8.00 9.35 -13.00
C CYS A 124 7.86 10.58 -12.10
N TYR A 125 6.72 10.73 -11.41
CA TYR A 125 6.46 11.86 -10.50
C TYR A 125 6.98 11.67 -9.08
N THR A 126 7.24 10.42 -8.68
CA THR A 126 7.80 10.11 -7.36
C THR A 126 9.32 10.06 -7.36
N LYS A 127 9.99 10.06 -8.52
CA LYS A 127 11.44 9.96 -8.68
C LYS A 127 12.26 10.98 -7.88
N PHE A 128 11.73 12.19 -7.69
CA PHE A 128 12.39 13.26 -6.91
C PHE A 128 11.93 13.34 -5.46
N LYS A 129 10.94 12.53 -5.07
CA LYS A 129 10.54 12.35 -3.68
C LYS A 129 11.35 11.18 -3.14
N PHE A 130 12.41 11.48 -2.38
CA PHE A 130 13.16 10.45 -1.67
C PHE A 130 12.23 9.78 -0.66
N THR A 131 11.64 8.66 -1.04
CA THR A 131 10.90 7.78 -0.13
C THR A 131 11.85 6.84 0.61
N GLY A 132 13.16 6.86 0.34
CA GLY A 132 14.14 5.98 0.99
C GLY A 132 13.89 4.48 0.78
N GLY A 133 13.17 4.10 -0.28
CA GLY A 133 12.70 2.71 -0.43
C GLY A 133 11.53 2.35 0.48
N MET A 134 10.89 3.32 1.14
CA MET A 134 9.62 3.14 1.84
C MET A 134 8.50 2.90 0.81
N ILE A 135 8.44 1.68 0.30
CA ILE A 135 7.17 0.97 0.26
C ILE A 135 6.73 0.91 1.73
N ALA A 136 5.46 1.14 2.06
CA ALA A 136 4.98 1.06 3.44
C ALA A 136 5.05 -0.37 4.03
N SER A 137 6.01 -1.20 3.62
CA SER A 137 6.27 -2.52 4.21
C SER A 137 6.96 -2.38 5.55
N SER A 138 7.90 -1.45 5.80
CA SER A 138 8.58 -1.37 7.12
C SER A 138 7.65 -0.97 8.29
N ARG A 139 6.67 -0.09 8.04
CA ARG A 139 5.65 0.29 9.03
C ARG A 139 4.65 -0.83 9.27
N VAL A 140 4.21 -1.49 8.19
CA VAL A 140 3.33 -2.65 8.25
C VAL A 140 4.05 -3.89 8.78
N GLU A 141 5.36 -4.03 8.61
CA GLU A 141 6.18 -5.14 9.12
C GLU A 141 6.41 -5.04 10.63
N SER A 142 6.55 -3.83 11.17
CA SER A 142 6.58 -3.62 12.63
C SER A 142 5.23 -3.96 13.26
N VAL A 143 4.14 -3.46 12.67
CA VAL A 143 2.77 -3.75 13.11
C VAL A 143 2.44 -5.24 12.94
N ASN A 144 2.75 -5.82 11.78
CA ASN A 144 2.57 -7.25 11.50
C ASN A 144 3.51 -8.10 12.35
N GLY A 145 4.70 -7.63 12.70
CA GLY A 145 5.61 -8.31 13.62
C GLY A 145 5.10 -8.30 15.05
N CYS A 146 4.46 -7.21 15.47
CA CYS A 146 3.75 -7.14 16.75
C CYS A 146 2.55 -8.11 16.76
N LEU A 147 1.69 -8.03 15.75
CA LEU A 147 0.52 -8.89 15.59
C LEU A 147 0.91 -10.37 15.46
N LYS A 148 1.94 -10.70 14.68
CA LYS A 148 2.46 -12.08 14.55
C LYS A 148 2.99 -12.61 15.89
N ARG A 149 3.69 -11.81 16.70
CA ARG A 149 4.14 -12.23 18.04
C ARG A 149 2.98 -12.51 18.99
N LEU A 150 1.93 -11.70 18.93
CA LEU A 150 0.72 -11.91 19.74
C LEU A 150 -0.04 -13.15 19.28
N LEU A 151 -0.22 -13.33 17.96
CA LEU A 151 -0.88 -14.50 17.37
C LEU A 151 -0.09 -15.80 17.56
N HIS A 152 1.25 -15.74 17.67
CA HIS A 152 2.07 -16.93 17.96
C HIS A 152 1.89 -17.44 19.39
N ASN A 153 1.50 -16.58 20.34
CA ASN A 153 1.10 -16.99 21.68
C ASN A 153 -0.38 -17.41 21.65
N SER A 154 -0.62 -18.71 21.42
CA SER A 154 -1.93 -19.32 21.15
C SER A 154 -2.97 -19.23 22.29
N ASN A 155 -2.67 -18.50 23.36
CA ASN A 155 -3.49 -18.41 24.59
C ASN A 155 -4.02 -17.00 24.87
N ILE A 156 -3.90 -16.07 23.92
CA ILE A 156 -4.39 -14.69 24.07
C ILE A 156 -5.87 -14.63 23.67
N PRO A 157 -6.78 -14.18 24.55
CA PRO A 157 -8.18 -14.00 24.20
C PRO A 157 -8.36 -12.80 23.24
N LEU A 158 -9.38 -12.87 22.38
CA LEU A 158 -9.63 -11.90 21.32
C LEU A 158 -9.77 -10.46 21.82
N CYS A 159 -10.26 -10.25 23.04
CA CYS A 159 -10.38 -8.94 23.67
C CYS A 159 -9.02 -8.26 23.91
N ASP A 160 -7.99 -9.02 24.25
CA ASP A 160 -6.64 -8.48 24.49
C ASP A 160 -5.95 -8.10 23.17
N LEU A 161 -6.22 -8.86 22.10
CA LEU A 161 -5.76 -8.51 20.75
C LEU A 161 -6.40 -7.19 20.28
N ILE A 162 -7.70 -7.02 20.50
CA ILE A 162 -8.42 -5.80 20.16
C ILE A 162 -7.90 -4.61 20.97
N ALA A 163 -7.66 -4.78 22.27
CA ALA A 163 -7.10 -3.73 23.12
C ALA A 163 -5.72 -3.25 22.63
N GLU A 164 -4.87 -4.18 22.19
CA GLU A 164 -3.55 -3.84 21.68
C GLU A 164 -3.60 -3.19 20.29
N ILE A 165 -4.52 -3.60 19.43
CA ILE A 165 -4.80 -2.90 18.16
C ILE A 165 -5.26 -1.47 18.43
N GLN A 166 -6.16 -1.28 19.40
CA GLN A 166 -6.64 0.04 19.81
C GLN A 166 -5.48 0.92 20.29
N ARG A 167 -4.58 0.37 21.11
CA ARG A 167 -3.39 1.07 21.62
C ARG A 167 -2.44 1.50 20.50
N LEU A 168 -2.27 0.68 19.46
CA LEU A 168 -1.46 1.01 18.29
C LEU A 168 -2.07 2.15 17.47
N LEU A 169 -3.40 2.17 17.33
CA LEU A 169 -4.12 3.27 16.67
C LEU A 169 -3.98 4.58 17.46
N ASP A 170 -4.13 4.55 18.78
CA ASP A 170 -3.97 5.73 19.64
C ASP A 170 -2.56 6.34 19.57
N LEU A 171 -1.53 5.49 19.47
CA LEU A 171 -0.15 5.94 19.28
C LEU A 171 0.05 6.64 17.93
N GLN A 172 -0.56 6.09 16.88
CA GLN A 172 -0.50 6.66 15.54
C GLN A 172 -1.20 8.01 15.49
N ASP A 173 -2.35 8.15 16.16
CA ASP A 173 -3.08 9.42 16.25
C ASP A 173 -2.28 10.49 16.99
N LYS A 174 -1.63 10.13 18.11
CA LYS A 174 -0.71 11.05 18.82
C LYS A 174 0.49 11.46 17.98
N GLU A 175 1.06 10.54 17.20
CA GLU A 175 2.18 10.85 16.31
C GLU A 175 1.73 11.76 15.15
N ASN A 176 0.54 11.54 14.61
CA ASN A 176 -0.06 12.42 13.61
C ASN A 176 -0.33 13.82 14.18
N GLU A 177 -0.86 13.90 15.39
CA GLU A 177 -1.09 15.16 16.09
C GLU A 177 0.23 15.90 16.34
N TYR A 178 1.25 15.20 16.85
CA TYR A 178 2.59 15.76 17.02
C TYR A 178 3.19 16.26 15.70
N ASN A 179 3.05 15.49 14.61
CA ASN A 179 3.51 15.91 13.29
C ASN A 179 2.75 17.12 12.77
N PHE A 180 1.44 17.20 13.02
CA PHE A 180 0.62 18.36 12.71
C PHE A 180 1.11 19.58 13.49
N TRP A 181 1.27 19.48 14.81
CA TRP A 181 1.82 20.56 15.64
C TRP A 181 3.21 21.00 15.16
N ARG A 182 4.10 20.06 14.84
CA ARG A 182 5.44 20.35 14.31
C ARG A 182 5.41 21.12 12.99
N LEU A 183 4.49 20.78 12.09
CA LEU A 183 4.29 21.48 10.81
C LEU A 183 3.54 22.81 10.97
N SER A 184 2.76 22.95 12.04
CA SER A 184 2.01 24.15 12.39
C SER A 184 2.88 25.22 13.07
N ILE A 185 4.04 24.83 13.62
CA ILE A 185 5.08 25.77 14.03
C ILE A 185 5.60 26.41 12.73
N PRO A 186 5.39 27.73 12.53
CA PRO A 186 5.89 28.39 11.32
C PRO A 186 7.41 28.35 11.35
N THR A 187 8.00 27.41 10.63
CA THR A 187 9.43 27.42 10.34
C THR A 187 9.65 28.64 9.46
N ILE A 188 10.15 29.74 10.03
CA ILE A 188 10.45 30.97 9.29
C ILE A 188 11.63 30.68 8.35
N ARG A 189 11.38 29.98 7.24
CA ARG A 189 12.38 29.64 6.21
C ARG A 189 12.79 30.85 5.35
N HIS A 190 12.27 32.04 5.65
CA HIS A 190 12.70 33.30 5.06
C HIS A 190 13.18 34.28 6.12
N GLN A 191 14.23 33.93 6.84
CA GLN A 191 15.05 34.90 7.57
C GLN A 191 16.35 35.15 6.80
N LYS A 192 16.26 35.97 5.74
CA LYS A 192 17.47 36.67 5.24
C LYS A 192 18.08 37.60 6.29
N ASN A 193 17.39 37.85 7.41
CA ASN A 193 17.72 38.85 8.42
C ASN A 193 17.78 38.33 9.88
N SER A 194 17.81 37.02 10.16
CA SER A 194 17.89 36.50 11.56
C SER A 194 19.12 36.97 12.33
N ASN A 195 20.21 37.26 11.63
CA ASN A 195 21.45 37.79 12.21
C ASN A 195 21.27 39.16 12.92
N PHE A 196 20.18 39.88 12.67
CA PHE A 196 19.88 41.13 13.36
C PHE A 196 19.56 40.91 14.85
N LEU A 197 18.91 39.80 15.23
CA LEU A 197 18.43 39.59 16.60
C LEU A 197 19.53 39.18 17.58
N PHE A 198 20.58 38.51 17.11
CA PHE A 198 21.66 37.95 17.96
C PHE A 198 23.06 38.31 17.45
N SER A 199 23.25 39.54 17.00
CA SER A 199 24.50 40.02 16.37
C SER A 199 25.75 39.80 17.23
N LYS A 200 25.66 39.97 18.56
CA LYS A 200 26.79 39.70 19.48
C LYS A 200 27.19 38.24 19.52
N ILE A 201 26.22 37.32 19.48
CA ILE A 201 26.50 35.88 19.51
C ILE A 201 27.09 35.45 18.17
N ASP A 202 26.56 35.95 17.05
CA ASP A 202 27.10 35.63 15.72
C ASP A 202 28.56 36.11 15.56
N GLN A 203 28.93 37.25 16.15
CA GLN A 203 30.34 37.71 16.17
C GLN A 203 31.26 36.76 16.95
N ILE A 204 30.81 36.24 18.09
CA ILE A 204 31.58 35.26 18.88
C ILE A 204 31.71 33.96 18.08
N LEU A 205 30.62 33.47 17.51
CA LEU A 205 30.63 32.24 16.70
C LEU A 205 31.57 32.37 15.49
N GLN A 206 31.58 33.52 14.81
CA GLN A 206 32.52 33.78 13.71
C GLN A 206 33.98 33.81 14.14
N HIS A 207 34.27 34.25 15.37
CA HIS A 207 35.64 34.31 15.88
C HIS A 207 36.19 32.94 16.27
N TYR A 208 35.35 32.06 16.83
CA TYR A 208 35.79 30.78 17.39
C TYR A 208 35.47 29.55 16.52
N LEU A 209 34.55 29.65 15.56
CA LEU A 209 34.17 28.51 14.71
C LEU A 209 34.80 28.58 13.32
N THR A 210 35.13 27.40 12.79
CA THR A 210 35.55 27.28 11.40
C THR A 210 34.37 27.53 10.45
N PRO A 211 34.62 27.99 9.21
CA PRO A 211 33.55 28.32 8.25
C PRO A 211 32.56 27.17 8.00
N THR A 212 33.02 25.92 8.04
CA THR A 212 32.18 24.73 7.85
C THR A 212 31.24 24.50 9.03
N MET A 213 31.74 24.64 10.26
CA MET A 213 30.91 24.51 11.47
C MET A 213 29.92 25.67 11.60
N LEU A 214 30.35 26.88 11.26
CA LEU A 214 29.49 28.06 11.21
C LEU A 214 28.37 27.87 10.18
N LYS A 215 28.66 27.28 9.02
CA LYS A 215 27.66 26.96 7.99
C LYS A 215 26.68 25.90 8.45
N MET A 216 27.14 24.84 9.13
CA MET A 216 26.24 23.81 9.70
C MET A 216 25.33 24.40 10.77
N HIS A 217 25.87 25.16 11.72
CA HIS A 217 25.07 25.83 12.76
C HIS A 217 24.04 26.78 12.15
N ARG A 218 24.41 27.58 11.14
CA ARG A 218 23.46 28.46 10.45
C ARG A 218 22.39 27.67 9.69
N ASN A 219 22.72 26.49 9.16
CA ASN A 219 21.74 25.62 8.52
C ASN A 219 20.80 24.94 9.53
N GLU A 220 21.24 24.67 10.76
CA GLU A 220 20.39 24.11 11.82
C GLU A 220 19.48 25.15 12.47
N MET A 221 19.89 26.42 12.49
CA MET A 221 19.02 27.53 12.91
C MET A 221 17.99 27.95 11.84
N ASN A 222 18.12 27.47 10.59
CA ASN A 222 17.25 27.76 9.45
C ASN A 222 16.29 26.59 9.15
#